data_AF-A0A960S266-F1
#
_entry.id   AF-A0A960S266-F1
#
_cell.length_a   1.000
_cell.length_b   1.000
_cell.length_c   1.000
_cell.angle_alpha   90.00
_cell.angle_beta   90.00
_cell.angle_gamma   90.00
#
_symmetry.space_group_name_H-M   'P 1'
#
loop_
_entity.id
_entity.type
_entity.pdbx_description
1 polymer ?
#
loop_
_entity_poly.entity_id
_entity_poly.type
_entity_poly.pdbx_seq_one_letter_code
_entity_poly.pdbx_strand_id
1 'polypeptide(L)'
;MAECVREATGFSGYVDLEEESLYYRYKQVVANVTQYFRQNEWQGAARVFAALAWEPLTSIYAGWAIQKGKSPSYTLSGMNPEVLTEKEKMQTPILLLHGRGGSQGMFEEMGAFFEQEGIGPVFTVNLTDGELNEGDFDIVEAKIQEIQKLYGREVKIDLVGYSRGAEFALYMALPKENWWIEEGGKCYLFPSTSWRNEVGKVIRIGSMTLQKEWNQLSSDMYDSIYEIKGRDDLHMPEPSYAKNRIDIDGVGHVGLVSSPLVFEKLKQILRSQ
;
A
#
# COMPACT_ATOMS: atom_id res chain seq x y z
N MET A 1 -5.12 -28.93 2.09
CA MET A 1 -4.50 -27.69 1.60
C MET A 1 -4.69 -26.64 2.68
N ALA A 2 -3.64 -25.91 3.05
CA ALA A 2 -3.73 -24.91 4.13
C ALA A 2 -4.09 -23.56 3.52
N GLU A 3 -5.33 -23.14 3.74
CA GLU A 3 -5.89 -21.86 3.29
C GLU A 3 -5.45 -20.74 4.25
N CYS A 4 -5.05 -19.59 3.71
CA CYS A 4 -4.78 -18.40 4.50
C CYS A 4 -5.92 -17.39 4.34
N VAL A 5 -6.72 -17.21 5.39
CA VAL A 5 -7.78 -16.20 5.44
C VAL A 5 -7.26 -14.94 6.10
N ARG A 6 -7.17 -13.82 5.38
CA ARG A 6 -7.00 -12.49 5.97
C ARG A 6 -8.39 -11.90 6.23
N GLU A 7 -8.72 -11.73 7.50
CA GLU A 7 -9.93 -10.99 7.88
C GLU A 7 -9.78 -9.52 7.53
N ALA A 8 -10.90 -8.80 7.43
CA ALA A 8 -10.91 -7.36 7.22
C ALA A 8 -10.05 -6.65 8.29
N THR A 9 -8.82 -6.29 7.94
CA THR A 9 -7.83 -5.57 8.78
C THR A 9 -8.05 -5.77 10.29
N GLY A 10 -7.88 -7.01 10.76
CA GLY A 10 -7.87 -7.39 12.18
C GLY A 10 -6.47 -7.27 12.77
N PHE A 11 -6.34 -6.62 13.93
CA PHE A 11 -5.07 -6.14 14.49
C PHE A 11 -4.66 -6.85 15.79
N SER A 12 -3.36 -7.07 16.02
CA SER A 12 -2.83 -7.53 17.31
C SER A 12 -1.57 -6.77 17.78
N GLY A 13 -1.69 -6.15 18.95
CA GLY A 13 -0.58 -5.77 19.83
C GLY A 13 0.06 -4.39 19.62
N TYR A 14 0.40 -3.74 20.74
CA TYR A 14 1.44 -2.70 20.82
C TYR A 14 2.58 -3.24 21.68
N VAL A 15 3.82 -2.88 21.35
CA VAL A 15 5.00 -3.22 22.15
C VAL A 15 5.06 -2.29 23.37
N ASP A 16 5.39 -2.83 24.54
CA ASP A 16 5.73 -2.03 25.73
C ASP A 16 6.94 -1.13 25.40
N LEU A 17 6.74 0.18 25.48
CA LEU A 17 7.78 1.17 25.22
C LEU A 17 8.48 1.48 26.56
N GLU A 18 9.74 1.06 26.69
CA GLU A 18 10.54 1.22 27.93
C GLU A 18 11.06 2.67 28.18
N GLU A 19 10.69 3.65 27.34
CA GLU A 19 11.18 5.04 27.46
C GLU A 19 10.18 6.01 28.10
N GLU A 20 10.65 6.83 29.05
CA GLU A 20 9.80 7.72 29.86
C GLU A 20 9.47 9.10 29.24
N SER A 21 9.87 9.39 28.00
CA SER A 21 9.68 10.73 27.42
C SER A 21 8.19 11.10 27.28
N LEU A 22 7.86 12.40 27.32
CA LEU A 22 6.48 12.87 27.15
C LEU A 22 5.89 12.39 25.81
N TYR A 23 6.72 12.33 24.78
CA TYR A 23 6.35 11.81 23.47
C TYR A 23 5.93 10.33 23.54
N TYR A 24 6.74 9.48 24.20
CA TYR A 24 6.42 8.06 24.36
C TYR A 24 5.17 7.85 25.22
N ARG A 25 5.02 8.60 26.32
CA ARG A 25 3.81 8.57 27.15
C ARG A 25 2.56 8.95 26.35
N TYR A 26 2.64 9.99 25.52
CA TYR A 26 1.53 10.39 24.66
C TYR A 26 1.21 9.31 23.62
N LYS A 27 2.23 8.77 22.93
CA LYS A 27 2.07 7.65 21.98
C LYS A 27 1.36 6.46 22.63
N GLN A 28 1.77 6.11 23.84
CA GLN A 28 1.17 5.00 24.60
C GLN A 28 -0.30 5.27 24.95
N VAL A 29 -0.66 6.49 25.33
CA VAL A 29 -2.07 6.86 25.56
C VAL A 29 -2.88 6.70 24.27
N VAL A 30 -2.38 7.20 23.14
CA VAL A 30 -3.06 7.05 21.84
C VAL A 30 -3.20 5.58 21.44
N ALA A 31 -2.14 4.80 21.62
CA ALA A 31 -2.13 3.37 21.36
C ALA A 31 -3.16 2.63 22.21
N ASN A 32 -3.21 2.89 23.52
CA ASN A 32 -4.15 2.27 24.46
C ASN A 32 -5.62 2.56 24.11
N VAL A 33 -5.94 3.82 23.78
CA VAL A 33 -7.31 4.19 23.38
C VAL A 33 -7.67 3.56 22.02
N THR A 34 -6.74 3.54 21.08
CA THR A 34 -6.92 2.84 19.79
C THR A 34 -7.21 1.35 20.03
N GLN A 35 -6.46 0.70 20.92
CA GLN A 35 -6.67 -0.71 21.28
C GLN A 35 -8.02 -0.94 21.96
N TYR A 36 -8.43 -0.03 22.86
CA TYR A 36 -9.75 -0.08 23.49
C TYR A 36 -10.88 -0.06 22.44
N PHE A 37 -10.81 0.84 21.45
CA PHE A 37 -11.80 0.86 20.37
C PHE A 37 -11.81 -0.43 19.55
N ARG A 38 -10.64 -1.01 19.27
CA ARG A 38 -10.52 -2.29 18.56
C ARG A 38 -11.13 -3.46 19.33
N GLN A 39 -10.88 -3.54 20.64
CA GLN A 39 -11.41 -4.59 21.52
C GLN A 39 -12.95 -4.55 21.63
N ASN A 40 -13.56 -3.39 21.32
CA ASN A 40 -15.00 -3.21 21.25
C ASN A 40 -15.53 -3.27 19.80
N GLU A 41 -14.76 -3.82 18.86
CA GLU A 41 -15.12 -3.99 17.44
C GLU A 41 -15.36 -2.65 16.68
N TRP A 42 -14.97 -1.51 17.25
CA TRP A 42 -15.12 -0.19 16.61
C TRP A 42 -13.92 0.16 15.73
N GLN A 43 -13.66 -0.67 14.72
CA GLN A 43 -12.47 -0.55 13.86
C GLN A 43 -12.37 0.81 13.16
N GLY A 44 -13.50 1.36 12.68
CA GLY A 44 -13.53 2.68 12.07
C GLY A 44 -13.12 3.80 13.04
N ALA A 45 -13.66 3.78 14.26
CA ALA A 45 -13.32 4.76 15.30
C ALA A 45 -11.84 4.65 15.72
N ALA A 46 -11.32 3.43 15.86
CA ALA A 46 -9.92 3.19 16.17
C ALA A 46 -8.99 3.85 15.14
N ARG A 47 -9.27 3.68 13.83
CA ARG A 47 -8.47 4.28 12.75
C ARG A 47 -8.55 5.79 12.75
N VAL A 48 -9.75 6.35 12.81
CA VAL A 48 -9.94 7.81 12.82
C VAL A 48 -9.25 8.44 14.01
N PHE A 49 -9.38 7.84 15.20
CA PHE A 49 -8.70 8.32 16.40
C PHE A 49 -7.18 8.22 16.28
N ALA A 50 -6.64 7.07 15.88
CA ALA A 50 -5.19 6.89 15.72
C ALA A 50 -4.61 7.91 14.73
N ALA A 51 -5.26 8.11 13.58
CA ALA A 51 -4.84 9.08 12.57
C ALA A 51 -4.87 10.52 13.11
N LEU A 52 -6.01 10.97 13.67
CA LEU A 52 -6.17 12.36 14.09
C LEU A 52 -5.42 12.69 15.38
N ALA A 53 -5.25 11.74 16.30
CA ALA A 53 -4.53 11.97 17.54
C ALA A 53 -3.00 11.93 17.32
N TRP A 54 -2.52 10.99 16.49
CA TRP A 54 -1.09 10.81 16.27
C TRP A 54 -0.53 11.71 15.16
N GLU A 55 -1.29 11.87 14.07
CA GLU A 55 -0.87 12.57 12.86
C GLU A 55 -1.92 13.62 12.43
N PRO A 56 -2.32 14.57 13.30
CA PRO A 56 -3.46 15.45 13.05
C PRO A 56 -3.35 16.23 11.75
N LEU A 57 -2.22 16.92 11.54
CA LEU A 57 -2.02 17.78 10.36
C LEU A 57 -1.99 16.94 9.08
N THR A 58 -1.17 15.89 9.06
CA THR A 58 -1.06 14.97 7.92
C THR A 58 -2.42 14.35 7.58
N SER A 59 -3.20 13.95 8.58
CA SER A 59 -4.52 13.36 8.40
C SER A 59 -5.53 14.33 7.79
N ILE A 60 -5.50 15.61 8.19
CA ILE A 60 -6.36 16.64 7.61
C ILE A 60 -6.02 16.86 6.13
N TYR A 61 -4.72 17.01 5.81
CA TYR A 61 -4.28 17.19 4.42
C TYR A 61 -4.58 15.95 3.56
N ALA A 62 -4.35 14.75 4.09
CA ALA A 62 -4.69 13.51 3.42
C ALA A 62 -6.20 13.42 3.14
N GLY A 63 -7.06 13.76 4.09
CA GLY A 63 -8.52 13.77 3.89
C GLY A 63 -8.95 14.72 2.77
N TRP A 64 -8.34 15.91 2.70
CA TRP A 64 -8.59 16.86 1.62
C TRP A 64 -8.13 16.35 0.25
N ALA A 65 -6.91 15.79 0.19
CA ALA A 65 -6.35 15.22 -1.03
C ALA A 65 -7.18 14.03 -1.53
N ILE A 66 -7.62 13.15 -0.63
CA ILE A 66 -8.50 12.02 -0.93
C ILE A 66 -9.80 12.53 -1.57
N GLN A 67 -10.44 13.53 -0.97
CA GLN A 67 -11.71 14.07 -1.49
C GLN A 67 -11.54 14.65 -2.89
N LYS A 68 -10.44 15.35 -3.16
CA LYS A 68 -10.12 15.86 -4.50
C LYS A 68 -9.84 14.75 -5.49
N GLY A 69 -9.08 13.73 -5.08
CA GLY A 69 -8.68 12.60 -5.94
C GLY A 69 -9.82 11.71 -6.39
N LYS A 70 -10.99 11.78 -5.73
CA LYS A 70 -12.22 11.12 -6.18
C LYS A 70 -12.88 11.81 -7.37
N SER A 71 -12.51 13.06 -7.68
CA SER A 71 -13.09 13.80 -8.81
C SER A 71 -12.67 13.17 -10.15
N PRO A 72 -13.60 12.96 -11.10
CA PRO A 72 -13.27 12.52 -12.46
C PRO A 72 -12.37 13.49 -13.23
N SER A 73 -12.38 14.78 -12.86
CA SER A 73 -11.56 15.83 -13.47
C SER A 73 -10.21 16.04 -12.78
N TYR A 74 -9.85 15.18 -11.83
CA TYR A 74 -8.62 15.32 -11.07
C TYR A 74 -7.40 15.02 -11.94
N THR A 75 -6.67 16.07 -12.30
CA THR A 75 -5.36 15.99 -12.95
C THR A 75 -4.28 15.83 -11.91
N LEU A 76 -3.49 14.77 -12.05
CA LEU A 76 -2.38 14.47 -11.17
C LEU A 76 -1.06 14.97 -11.76
N SER A 77 -0.20 15.56 -10.92
CA SER A 77 1.16 15.97 -11.26
C SER A 77 1.94 14.78 -11.82
N GLY A 78 2.09 14.71 -13.14
CA GLY A 78 2.87 13.67 -13.83
C GLY A 78 2.33 12.24 -13.73
N MET A 79 1.11 12.00 -13.20
CA MET A 79 0.54 10.63 -13.10
C MET A 79 -0.62 10.41 -14.08
N ASN A 80 -0.81 9.14 -14.46
CA ASN A 80 -1.73 8.67 -15.49
C ASN A 80 -1.53 9.36 -16.85
N PRO A 81 -0.32 9.32 -17.43
CA PRO A 81 -0.09 9.88 -18.75
C PRO A 81 -0.95 9.16 -19.80
N GLU A 82 -1.68 9.92 -20.62
CA GLU A 82 -2.45 9.36 -21.76
C GLU A 82 -1.54 8.96 -22.92
N VAL A 83 -0.33 9.51 -22.97
CA VAL A 83 0.70 9.23 -23.99
C VAL A 83 2.07 9.19 -23.32
N LEU A 84 2.93 8.27 -23.77
CA LEU A 84 4.29 8.13 -23.27
C LEU A 84 5.30 8.65 -24.30
N THR A 85 6.25 9.45 -23.82
CA THR A 85 7.46 9.78 -24.57
C THR A 85 8.34 8.55 -24.76
N GLU A 86 9.23 8.58 -25.75
CA GLU A 86 10.19 7.49 -25.96
C GLU A 86 11.11 7.26 -24.75
N LYS A 87 11.39 8.32 -23.97
CA LYS A 87 12.16 8.19 -22.72
C LYS A 87 11.36 7.40 -21.67
N GLU A 88 10.08 7.70 -21.49
CA GLU A 88 9.23 7.00 -20.51
C GLU A 88 8.97 5.55 -20.89
N LYS A 89 8.83 5.24 -22.19
CA LYS A 89 8.70 3.85 -22.67
C LYS A 89 9.91 2.96 -22.36
N MET A 90 11.06 3.56 -22.04
CA MET A 90 12.28 2.86 -21.63
C MET A 90 12.36 2.64 -20.12
N GLN A 91 11.46 3.23 -19.34
CA GLN A 91 11.40 3.07 -17.89
C GLN A 91 10.39 1.97 -17.51
N THR A 92 10.49 1.48 -16.28
CA THR A 92 9.51 0.57 -15.71
C THR A 92 8.28 1.39 -15.27
N PRO A 93 7.06 1.07 -15.73
CA PRO A 93 5.85 1.72 -15.25
C PRO A 93 5.57 1.33 -13.80
N ILE A 94 5.00 2.28 -13.07
CA ILE A 94 4.65 2.11 -11.66
C ILE A 94 3.13 2.25 -11.52
N LEU A 95 2.48 1.32 -10.85
CA LEU A 95 1.05 1.40 -10.54
C LEU A 95 0.83 1.53 -9.03
N LEU A 96 0.30 2.68 -8.60
CA LEU A 96 0.00 2.98 -7.20
C LEU A 96 -1.42 2.56 -6.82
N LEU A 97 -1.57 1.80 -5.73
CA LEU A 97 -2.84 1.28 -5.21
C LEU A 97 -3.13 1.85 -3.82
N HIS A 98 -4.22 2.60 -3.68
CA HIS A 98 -4.56 3.28 -2.43
C HIS A 98 -5.15 2.36 -1.36
N GLY A 99 -5.11 2.86 -0.12
CA GLY A 99 -5.70 2.22 1.05
C GLY A 99 -7.22 2.32 1.10
N ARG A 100 -7.81 1.76 2.15
CA ARG A 100 -9.26 1.80 2.38
C ARG A 100 -9.78 3.23 2.51
N GLY A 101 -10.83 3.55 1.76
CA GLY A 101 -11.43 4.90 1.76
C GLY A 101 -10.51 5.98 1.18
N GLY A 102 -9.37 5.60 0.63
CA GLY A 102 -8.45 6.48 -0.07
C GLY A 102 -8.94 6.79 -1.48
N SER A 103 -8.08 7.49 -2.22
CA SER A 103 -8.20 7.70 -3.66
C SER A 103 -6.80 7.97 -4.19
N GLN A 104 -6.67 8.07 -5.51
CA GLN A 104 -5.43 8.47 -6.18
C GLN A 104 -4.85 9.80 -5.68
N GLY A 105 -5.68 10.71 -5.13
CA GLY A 105 -5.22 12.00 -4.64
C GLY A 105 -4.29 11.91 -3.45
N MET A 106 -4.29 10.80 -2.73
CA MET A 106 -3.33 10.60 -1.63
C MET A 106 -1.88 10.46 -2.11
N PHE A 107 -1.67 10.18 -3.40
CA PHE A 107 -0.35 10.03 -3.99
C PHE A 107 0.16 11.31 -4.65
N GLU A 108 -0.53 12.44 -4.51
CA GLU A 108 -0.17 13.70 -5.19
C GLU A 108 1.29 14.12 -4.91
N GLU A 109 1.70 14.12 -3.65
CA GLU A 109 3.08 14.46 -3.25
C GLU A 109 4.10 13.42 -3.74
N MET A 110 3.74 12.13 -3.69
CA MET A 110 4.59 11.04 -4.17
C MET A 110 4.79 11.11 -5.69
N GLY A 111 3.73 11.38 -6.44
CA GLY A 111 3.76 11.57 -7.89
C GLY A 111 4.61 12.77 -8.29
N ALA A 112 4.43 13.91 -7.62
CA ALA A 112 5.25 15.09 -7.85
C ALA A 112 6.74 14.83 -7.58
N PHE A 113 7.06 14.08 -6.52
CA PHE A 113 8.42 13.66 -6.23
C PHE A 113 8.98 12.73 -7.33
N PHE A 114 8.22 11.74 -7.79
CA PHE A 114 8.65 10.84 -8.87
C PHE A 114 8.84 11.58 -10.19
N GLU A 115 7.99 12.54 -10.53
CA GLU A 115 8.14 13.40 -11.70
C GLU A 115 9.44 14.21 -11.62
N GLN A 116 9.69 14.89 -10.49
CA GLN A 116 10.92 15.66 -10.26
C GLN A 116 12.18 14.79 -10.36
N GLU A 117 12.12 13.57 -9.84
CA GLU A 117 13.23 12.63 -9.84
C GLU A 117 13.33 11.79 -11.12
N GLY A 118 12.42 11.96 -12.08
CA GLY A 118 12.35 11.21 -13.33
C GLY A 118 12.19 9.70 -13.14
N ILE A 119 11.38 9.30 -12.16
CA ILE A 119 11.13 7.90 -11.78
C ILE A 119 9.84 7.41 -12.39
N GLY A 120 9.95 6.73 -13.53
CA GLY A 120 8.88 5.99 -14.21
C GLY A 120 7.70 6.86 -14.68
N PRO A 121 6.98 6.46 -15.72
CA PRO A 121 5.60 6.90 -15.83
C PRO A 121 4.79 6.24 -14.71
N VAL A 122 4.09 7.08 -13.95
CA VAL A 122 3.34 6.67 -12.77
C VAL A 122 1.87 6.59 -13.11
N PHE A 123 1.23 5.52 -12.70
CA PHE A 123 -0.19 5.27 -12.90
C PHE A 123 -0.85 5.05 -11.55
N THR A 124 -2.14 5.36 -11.47
CA THR A 124 -2.97 5.17 -10.28
C THR A 124 -4.35 4.68 -10.71
N VAL A 125 -5.07 4.07 -9.78
CA VAL A 125 -6.50 3.77 -9.95
C VAL A 125 -7.26 4.14 -8.68
N ASN A 126 -8.52 4.53 -8.85
CA ASN A 126 -9.46 4.56 -7.74
C ASN A 126 -10.11 3.18 -7.62
N LEU A 127 -9.73 2.44 -6.58
CA LEU A 127 -10.38 1.23 -6.13
C LEU A 127 -11.75 1.57 -5.51
N THR A 128 -12.59 0.56 -5.37
CA THR A 128 -13.89 0.72 -4.72
C THR A 128 -13.74 1.18 -3.26
N ASP A 129 -14.70 1.99 -2.83
CA ASP A 129 -14.82 2.42 -1.44
C ASP A 129 -15.20 1.23 -0.55
N GLY A 130 -14.54 1.08 0.60
CA GLY A 130 -14.88 0.05 1.59
C GLY A 130 -13.85 -1.07 1.72
N GLU A 131 -14.29 -2.32 1.77
CA GLU A 131 -13.40 -3.48 1.76
C GLU A 131 -13.02 -3.87 0.33
N LEU A 132 -11.98 -4.68 0.17
CA LEU A 132 -11.65 -5.25 -1.13
C LEU A 132 -12.82 -6.12 -1.63
N ASN A 133 -13.02 -6.13 -2.94
CA ASN A 133 -13.96 -7.03 -3.61
C ASN A 133 -13.43 -7.42 -4.99
N GLU A 134 -14.14 -8.34 -5.66
CA GLU A 134 -13.73 -8.79 -7.00
C GLU A 134 -13.74 -7.68 -8.05
N GLY A 135 -14.58 -6.65 -7.91
CA GLY A 135 -14.58 -5.50 -8.83
C GLY A 135 -13.27 -4.71 -8.79
N ASP A 136 -12.54 -4.72 -7.67
CA ASP A 136 -11.21 -4.12 -7.59
C ASP A 136 -10.20 -4.82 -8.52
N PHE A 137 -10.37 -6.13 -8.76
CA PHE A 137 -9.54 -6.89 -9.70
C PHE A 137 -9.74 -6.37 -11.11
N ASP A 138 -10.99 -6.24 -11.56
CA ASP A 138 -11.31 -5.77 -12.90
C ASP A 138 -10.77 -4.36 -13.14
N ILE A 139 -10.83 -3.49 -12.12
CA ILE A 139 -10.29 -2.12 -12.19
C ILE A 139 -8.77 -2.13 -12.40
N VAL A 140 -8.03 -2.89 -11.60
CA VAL A 140 -6.56 -2.94 -11.69
C VAL A 140 -6.12 -3.66 -12.97
N GLU A 141 -6.80 -4.74 -13.34
CA GLU A 141 -6.54 -5.49 -14.56
C GLU A 141 -6.74 -4.62 -15.81
N ALA A 142 -7.84 -3.86 -15.87
CA ALA A 142 -8.06 -2.90 -16.95
C ALA A 142 -6.94 -1.86 -17.03
N LYS A 143 -6.43 -1.38 -15.89
CA LYS A 143 -5.31 -0.43 -15.86
C LYS A 143 -4.00 -1.08 -16.32
N ILE A 144 -3.71 -2.31 -15.93
CA ILE A 144 -2.54 -3.06 -16.42
C ILE A 144 -2.57 -3.18 -17.94
N GLN A 145 -3.73 -3.55 -18.51
CA GLN A 145 -3.92 -3.66 -19.96
C GLN A 145 -3.77 -2.31 -20.67
N GLU A 146 -4.28 -1.23 -20.07
CA GLU A 146 -4.07 0.14 -20.56
C GLU A 146 -2.58 0.50 -20.61
N ILE A 147 -1.83 0.23 -19.53
CA ILE A 147 -0.39 0.47 -19.46
C ILE A 147 0.34 -0.32 -20.56
N GLN A 148 0.09 -1.61 -20.70
CA GLN A 148 0.72 -2.43 -21.73
C GLN A 148 0.44 -1.91 -23.14
N LYS A 149 -0.79 -1.44 -23.39
CA LYS A 149 -1.17 -0.82 -24.67
C LYS A 149 -0.38 0.47 -24.94
N LEU A 150 -0.18 1.32 -23.94
CA LEU A 150 0.61 2.56 -24.08
C LEU A 150 2.08 2.27 -24.42
N TYR A 151 2.64 1.18 -23.86
CA TYR A 151 4.00 0.73 -24.16
C TYR A 151 4.11 0.07 -25.53
N GLY A 152 3.03 -0.53 -26.04
CA GLY A 152 3.02 -1.25 -27.31
C GLY A 152 3.87 -2.53 -27.31
N ARG A 153 4.25 -3.00 -26.13
CA ARG A 153 5.05 -4.21 -25.89
C ARG A 153 4.76 -4.77 -24.50
N GLU A 154 5.16 -6.01 -24.27
CA GLU A 154 5.18 -6.57 -22.92
C GLU A 154 6.17 -5.78 -22.06
N VAL A 155 5.69 -5.35 -20.89
CA VAL A 155 6.45 -4.59 -19.90
C VAL A 155 6.10 -5.10 -18.51
N LYS A 156 7.08 -5.16 -17.63
CA LYS A 156 6.86 -5.44 -16.21
C LYS A 156 6.43 -4.17 -15.51
N ILE A 157 5.42 -4.25 -14.67
CA ILE A 157 4.85 -3.13 -13.92
C ILE A 157 5.19 -3.33 -12.45
N ASP A 158 5.80 -2.32 -11.83
CA ASP A 158 6.02 -2.32 -10.39
C ASP A 158 4.73 -1.87 -9.69
N LEU A 159 4.21 -2.70 -8.78
CA LEU A 159 3.01 -2.41 -8.01
C LEU A 159 3.40 -1.81 -6.66
N VAL A 160 2.92 -0.61 -6.36
CA VAL A 160 3.14 0.05 -5.07
C VAL A 160 1.80 0.21 -4.38
N GLY A 161 1.58 -0.56 -3.32
CA GLY A 161 0.34 -0.49 -2.57
C GLY A 161 0.52 0.21 -1.22
N TYR A 162 -0.49 0.96 -0.79
CA TYR A 162 -0.57 1.55 0.54
C TYR A 162 -1.71 0.94 1.35
N SER A 163 -1.46 0.55 2.61
CA SER A 163 -2.46 0.00 3.54
C SER A 163 -3.22 -1.17 2.88
N ARG A 164 -4.55 -1.12 2.77
CA ARG A 164 -5.36 -2.09 1.98
C ARG A 164 -4.82 -2.34 0.56
N GLY A 165 -4.35 -1.30 -0.13
CA GLY A 165 -3.76 -1.42 -1.47
C GLY A 165 -2.46 -2.22 -1.48
N ALA A 166 -1.71 -2.27 -0.39
CA ALA A 166 -0.52 -3.12 -0.25
C ALA A 166 -0.87 -4.61 -0.15
N GLU A 167 -1.98 -4.94 0.52
CA GLU A 167 -2.52 -6.30 0.54
C GLU A 167 -2.92 -6.72 -0.86
N PHE A 168 -3.65 -5.84 -1.54
CA PHE A 168 -4.12 -6.12 -2.89
C PHE A 168 -3.00 -6.20 -3.91
N ALA A 169 -1.94 -5.39 -3.79
CA ALA A 169 -0.76 -5.46 -4.64
C ALA A 169 -0.11 -6.85 -4.63
N LEU A 170 -0.06 -7.52 -3.47
CA LEU A 170 0.44 -8.90 -3.40
C LEU A 170 -0.46 -9.85 -4.18
N TYR A 171 -1.78 -9.78 -3.99
CA TYR A 171 -2.72 -10.66 -4.69
C TYR A 171 -2.67 -10.43 -6.20
N MET A 172 -2.59 -9.16 -6.63
CA MET A 172 -2.47 -8.80 -8.04
C MET A 172 -1.19 -9.30 -8.71
N ALA A 173 -0.16 -9.66 -7.94
CA ALA A 173 1.08 -10.24 -8.46
C ALA A 173 1.04 -11.76 -8.65
N LEU A 174 -0.01 -12.41 -8.16
CA LEU A 174 -0.21 -13.85 -8.24
C LEU A 174 -1.30 -14.17 -9.27
N PRO A 175 -1.25 -15.37 -9.91
CA PRO A 175 -2.33 -15.81 -10.78
C PRO A 175 -3.68 -15.78 -10.07
N LYS A 176 -4.74 -15.46 -10.81
CA LYS A 176 -6.08 -15.23 -10.25
C LYS A 176 -6.63 -16.48 -9.55
N GLU A 177 -6.24 -17.67 -9.98
CA GLU A 177 -6.61 -18.93 -9.35
C GLU A 177 -5.99 -19.16 -7.96
N ASN A 178 -4.95 -18.40 -7.59
CA ASN A 178 -4.28 -18.54 -6.29
C ASN A 178 -4.88 -17.69 -5.18
N TRP A 179 -5.90 -16.88 -5.47
CA TRP A 179 -6.54 -16.06 -4.46
C TRP A 179 -7.98 -15.71 -4.84
N TRP A 180 -8.81 -15.45 -3.84
CA TRP A 180 -10.16 -14.94 -4.06
C TRP A 180 -10.58 -14.04 -2.90
N ILE A 181 -11.57 -13.18 -3.16
CA ILE A 181 -12.10 -12.23 -2.18
C ILE A 181 -13.57 -12.56 -1.99
N GLU A 182 -13.94 -12.89 -0.76
CA GLU A 182 -15.33 -13.16 -0.39
C GLU A 182 -16.08 -11.85 -0.05
N GLU A 183 -17.40 -11.92 -0.09
CA GLU A 183 -18.27 -10.87 0.45
C GLU A 183 -17.86 -10.49 1.88
N GLY A 184 -17.80 -9.17 2.15
CA GLY A 184 -17.27 -8.65 3.41
C GLY A 184 -15.75 -8.48 3.44
N GLY A 185 -15.05 -8.76 2.34
CA GLY A 185 -13.64 -8.39 2.14
C GLY A 185 -12.63 -9.37 2.76
N LYS A 186 -13.07 -10.58 3.10
CA LYS A 186 -12.15 -11.64 3.50
C LYS A 186 -11.36 -12.08 2.28
N CYS A 187 -10.04 -12.02 2.40
CA CYS A 187 -9.14 -12.39 1.32
C CYS A 187 -8.52 -13.74 1.62
N TYR A 188 -8.55 -14.61 0.63
CA TYR A 188 -8.08 -15.97 0.72
C TYR A 188 -6.89 -16.15 -0.21
N LEU A 189 -5.82 -16.71 0.32
CA LEU A 189 -4.60 -16.99 -0.43
C LEU A 189 -4.30 -18.50 -0.38
N PHE A 190 -4.08 -19.08 -1.55
CA PHE A 190 -3.68 -20.46 -1.77
C PHE A 190 -2.18 -20.52 -2.13
N PRO A 191 -1.52 -21.69 -1.96
CA PRO A 191 -0.13 -21.85 -2.33
C PRO A 191 0.09 -21.47 -3.79
N SER A 192 1.11 -20.66 -4.06
CA SER A 192 1.52 -20.29 -5.40
C SER A 192 3.01 -20.48 -5.60
N THR A 193 3.36 -21.03 -6.77
CA THR A 193 4.73 -21.18 -7.25
C THR A 193 4.99 -20.35 -8.50
N SER A 194 4.03 -19.50 -8.89
CA SER A 194 4.09 -18.68 -10.09
C SER A 194 3.79 -17.22 -9.78
N TRP A 195 4.56 -16.35 -10.39
CA TRP A 195 4.40 -14.90 -10.36
C TRP A 195 3.86 -14.45 -11.71
N ARG A 196 2.96 -13.48 -11.74
CA ARG A 196 2.45 -12.93 -13.00
C ARG A 196 3.58 -12.27 -13.78
N ASN A 197 3.71 -12.59 -15.06
CA ASN A 197 4.84 -12.19 -15.90
C ASN A 197 4.95 -10.67 -16.05
N GLU A 198 3.80 -10.01 -16.10
CA GLU A 198 3.60 -8.58 -16.22
C GLU A 198 3.89 -7.80 -14.93
N VAL A 199 4.08 -8.47 -13.80
CA VAL A 199 4.40 -7.80 -12.52
C VAL A 199 5.90 -7.89 -12.24
N GLY A 200 6.53 -6.74 -12.03
CA GLY A 200 7.93 -6.63 -11.65
C GLY A 200 8.12 -6.85 -10.15
N LYS A 201 8.06 -5.75 -9.40
CA LYS A 201 8.14 -5.74 -7.93
C LYS A 201 6.77 -5.48 -7.31
N VAL A 202 6.60 -5.95 -6.07
CA VAL A 202 5.51 -5.53 -5.18
C VAL A 202 6.12 -4.78 -4.01
N ILE A 203 5.75 -3.51 -3.88
CA ILE A 203 6.20 -2.63 -2.80
C ILE A 203 5.00 -2.32 -1.91
N ARG A 204 5.05 -2.79 -0.67
CA ARG A 204 3.97 -2.72 0.31
C ARG A 204 4.28 -1.64 1.34
N ILE A 205 3.44 -0.63 1.41
CA ILE A 205 3.58 0.49 2.35
C ILE A 205 2.49 0.38 3.42
N GLY A 206 2.86 0.25 4.68
CA GLY A 206 1.91 0.31 5.81
C GLY A 206 0.94 -0.87 5.94
N SER A 207 1.10 -1.97 5.19
CA SER A 207 0.45 -3.25 5.50
C SER A 207 1.38 -4.41 5.12
N MET A 208 1.91 -5.07 6.14
CA MET A 208 2.93 -6.12 5.99
C MET A 208 2.29 -7.45 5.57
N THR A 209 3.08 -8.28 4.90
CA THR A 209 2.72 -9.66 4.57
C THR A 209 2.74 -10.50 5.83
N LEU A 210 1.64 -11.16 6.13
CA LEU A 210 1.49 -11.99 7.33
C LEU A 210 2.32 -13.27 7.16
N GLN A 211 2.81 -13.84 8.26
CA GLN A 211 3.55 -15.10 8.22
C GLN A 211 2.78 -16.22 7.49
N LYS A 212 1.47 -16.30 7.71
CA LYS A 212 0.60 -17.25 7.02
C LYS A 212 0.49 -17.03 5.52
N GLU A 213 0.67 -15.79 5.04
CA GLU A 213 0.72 -15.47 3.61
C GLU A 213 2.07 -15.84 3.04
N TRP A 214 3.18 -15.53 3.74
CA TRP A 214 4.53 -15.96 3.35
C TRP A 214 4.62 -17.47 3.15
N ASN A 215 3.94 -18.24 4.00
CA ASN A 215 3.90 -19.70 3.89
C ASN A 215 3.17 -20.22 2.63
N GLN A 216 2.44 -19.36 1.92
CA GLN A 216 1.78 -19.69 0.64
C GLN A 216 2.63 -19.31 -0.57
N LEU A 217 3.73 -18.59 -0.38
CA LEU A 217 4.57 -18.07 -1.48
C LEU A 217 5.85 -18.91 -1.60
N SER A 218 6.29 -19.16 -2.83
CA SER A 218 7.59 -19.76 -3.07
C SER A 218 8.74 -18.78 -2.77
N SER A 219 9.87 -19.30 -2.32
CA SER A 219 10.99 -18.47 -1.81
C SER A 219 11.60 -17.53 -2.85
N ASP A 220 11.52 -17.87 -4.13
CA ASP A 220 11.98 -17.03 -5.25
C ASP A 220 11.15 -15.75 -5.40
N MET A 221 9.89 -15.73 -4.94
CA MET A 221 9.06 -14.52 -4.95
C MET A 221 9.51 -13.50 -3.90
N TYR A 222 10.28 -13.92 -2.88
CA TYR A 222 10.57 -13.09 -1.71
C TYR A 222 11.45 -11.91 -2.08
N ASP A 223 12.32 -12.07 -3.09
CA ASP A 223 13.21 -11.01 -3.57
C ASP A 223 12.47 -9.92 -4.36
N SER A 224 11.25 -10.21 -4.84
CA SER A 224 10.39 -9.25 -5.55
C SER A 224 9.46 -8.47 -4.63
N ILE A 225 9.40 -8.81 -3.34
CA ILE A 225 8.52 -8.17 -2.36
C ILE A 225 9.34 -7.26 -1.43
N TYR A 226 8.94 -6.00 -1.36
CA TYR A 226 9.53 -4.98 -0.51
C TYR A 226 8.47 -4.45 0.46
N GLU A 227 8.86 -4.18 1.71
CA GLU A 227 7.92 -3.68 2.72
C GLU A 227 8.47 -2.44 3.41
N ILE A 228 7.68 -1.37 3.44
CA ILE A 228 7.99 -0.12 4.12
C ILE A 228 7.01 0.07 5.27
N LYS A 229 7.54 0.17 6.50
CA LYS A 229 6.76 0.32 7.73
C LYS A 229 7.14 1.58 8.48
N GLY A 230 6.16 2.30 9.00
CA GLY A 230 6.38 3.37 9.96
C GLY A 230 6.57 2.78 11.36
N ARG A 231 7.64 3.12 12.07
CA ARG A 231 7.84 2.69 13.46
C ARG A 231 6.79 3.27 14.42
N ASP A 232 6.15 4.36 14.00
CA ASP A 232 5.09 5.01 14.74
C ASP A 232 3.71 4.73 14.16
N ASP A 233 3.60 3.73 13.28
CA ASP A 233 2.32 3.29 12.73
C ASP A 233 1.46 2.63 13.83
N LEU A 234 0.46 3.38 14.30
CA LEU A 234 -0.54 2.90 15.26
C LEU A 234 -1.71 2.18 14.57
N HIS A 235 -1.81 2.27 13.24
CA HIS A 235 -2.82 1.54 12.50
C HIS A 235 -2.39 0.09 12.31
N MET A 236 -1.19 -0.18 11.81
CA MET A 236 -0.74 -1.54 11.45
C MET A 236 0.56 -1.92 12.17
N PRO A 237 0.49 -2.37 13.44
CA PRO A 237 1.68 -2.68 14.23
C PRO A 237 2.32 -4.03 13.87
N GLU A 238 1.75 -4.80 12.94
CA GLU A 238 2.14 -6.17 12.64
C GLU A 238 3.63 -6.30 12.29
N PRO A 239 4.33 -7.35 12.78
CA PRO A 239 5.71 -7.59 12.38
C PRO A 239 5.78 -7.93 10.90
N SER A 240 6.82 -7.41 10.24
CA SER A 240 7.20 -7.85 8.90
C SER A 240 8.28 -8.91 8.98
N TYR A 241 8.11 -9.94 8.16
CA TYR A 241 9.05 -11.05 7.96
C TYR A 241 9.76 -10.97 6.59
N ALA A 242 9.53 -9.88 5.84
CA ALA A 242 10.14 -9.69 4.54
C ALA A 242 11.66 -9.52 4.68
N LYS A 243 12.40 -10.16 3.77
CA LYS A 243 13.84 -9.95 3.63
C LYS A 243 14.16 -8.49 3.30
N ASN A 244 13.34 -7.88 2.43
CA ASN A 244 13.50 -6.49 1.97
C ASN A 244 12.61 -5.52 2.76
N ARG A 245 12.70 -5.58 4.10
CA ARG A 245 11.96 -4.70 5.00
C ARG A 245 12.73 -3.40 5.26
N ILE A 246 12.01 -2.29 5.27
CA ILE A 246 12.52 -0.96 5.62
C ILE A 246 11.61 -0.34 6.69
N ASP A 247 12.17 -0.08 7.86
CA ASP A 247 11.48 0.65 8.92
C ASP A 247 11.86 2.14 8.88
N ILE A 248 10.86 3.02 9.00
CA ILE A 248 11.01 4.47 9.01
C ILE A 248 10.63 5.02 10.38
N ASP A 249 11.58 5.65 11.05
CA ASP A 249 11.37 6.32 12.33
C ASP A 249 10.59 7.63 12.15
N GLY A 250 9.76 7.99 13.14
CA GLY A 250 9.06 9.27 13.15
C GLY A 250 7.84 9.36 12.24
N VAL A 251 7.44 8.26 11.59
CA VAL A 251 6.36 8.24 10.60
C VAL A 251 5.25 7.30 11.07
N GLY A 252 4.03 7.84 11.19
CA GLY A 252 2.82 7.07 11.43
C GLY A 252 2.19 6.57 10.13
N HIS A 253 1.02 5.93 10.23
CA HIS A 253 0.38 5.28 9.08
C HIS A 253 0.10 6.25 7.94
N VAL A 254 -0.52 7.40 8.24
CA VAL A 254 -0.99 8.34 7.22
C VAL A 254 0.21 9.06 6.60
N GLY A 255 1.23 9.37 7.39
CA GLY A 255 2.48 9.97 6.93
C GLY A 255 3.28 9.09 5.98
N LEU A 256 2.99 7.79 5.86
CA LEU A 256 3.73 6.93 4.94
C LEU A 256 3.59 7.34 3.46
N VAL A 257 2.48 7.98 3.08
CA VAL A 257 2.26 8.41 1.68
C VAL A 257 2.64 9.87 1.41
N SER A 258 3.07 10.61 2.42
CA SER A 258 3.51 12.01 2.31
C SER A 258 4.92 12.26 2.86
N SER A 259 5.59 11.22 3.37
CA SER A 259 6.91 11.37 3.98
C SER A 259 8.02 11.36 2.91
N PRO A 260 8.86 12.42 2.84
CA PRO A 260 10.04 12.43 1.97
C PRO A 260 11.01 11.27 2.25
N LEU A 261 11.08 10.80 3.50
CA LEU A 261 11.90 9.64 3.86
C LEU A 261 11.39 8.37 3.18
N VAL A 262 10.08 8.18 3.09
CA VAL A 262 9.49 7.05 2.36
C VAL A 262 9.76 7.20 0.87
N PHE A 263 9.62 8.41 0.32
CA PHE A 263 9.84 8.67 -1.10
C PHE A 263 11.28 8.37 -1.53
N GLU A 264 12.28 8.76 -0.74
CA GLU A 264 13.69 8.43 -1.00
C GLU A 264 13.94 6.91 -0.95
N LYS A 265 13.25 6.17 -0.07
CA LYS A 265 13.33 4.71 -0.03
C LYS A 265 12.67 4.05 -1.23
N LEU A 266 11.51 4.54 -1.65
CA LEU A 266 10.86 4.10 -2.88
C LEU A 266 11.77 4.32 -4.09
N LYS A 267 12.40 5.49 -4.20
CA LYS A 267 13.39 5.78 -5.26
C LYS A 267 14.55 4.79 -5.27
N GLN A 268 15.08 4.41 -4.11
CA GLN A 268 16.14 3.41 -4.00
C GLN A 268 15.68 2.04 -4.51
N ILE A 269 14.49 1.60 -4.10
CA ILE A 269 13.91 0.30 -4.52
C ILE A 269 13.60 0.30 -6.02
N LEU A 270 12.95 1.35 -6.53
CA LEU A 270 12.51 1.43 -7.92
C LEU A 270 13.69 1.52 -8.90
N ARG A 271 14.84 2.03 -8.45
CA ARG A 271 16.07 2.10 -9.25
C ARG A 271 16.99 0.89 -9.10
N SER A 272 16.77 -0.01 -8.14
CA SER A 272 17.55 -1.25 -8.08
C SER A 272 17.17 -2.14 -9.27
N GLN A 273 18.16 -2.63 -10.01
CA GLN A 273 17.95 -3.61 -11.09
C GLN A 273 18.10 -5.02 -10.54
#